data_AF-A0A1G7N771-F1
#
_entry.id   AF-A0A1G7N771-F1
#
_cell.length_a   1.000
_cell.length_b   1.000
_cell.length_c   1.000
_cell.angle_alpha   90.00
_cell.angle_beta   90.00
_cell.angle_gamma   90.00
#
_symmetry.space_group_name_H-M   'P 1'
#
loop_
_entity.id
_entity.type
_entity.pdbx_description
1 polymer ?
#
loop_
_entity_poly.entity_id
_entity_poly.type
_entity_poly.pdbx_seq_one_letter_code
_entity_poly.pdbx_strand_id
1 'polypeptide(L)'
;MRNWIAALALLPAVAWGQSDCYSVTLWEAFAEMSATAEKAKQNGMDERQLMNTFSDSPSPIRAAWHEAVRQYYSGSPMNPSGVIASMQTACAREDYANMPR
;
A
#
# COMPACT_ATOMS: atom_id res chain seq x y z
N MET A 1 1.53 -20.73 -34.67
CA MET A 1 2.93 -20.97 -34.26
C MET A 1 3.04 -20.68 -32.78
N ARG A 2 3.54 -21.66 -32.02
CA ARG A 2 3.47 -21.76 -30.56
C ARG A 2 4.88 -21.51 -30.03
N ASN A 3 5.18 -20.28 -29.61
CA ASN A 3 6.48 -19.97 -29.00
C ASN A 3 6.35 -20.04 -27.48
N TRP A 4 6.62 -21.22 -26.96
CA TRP A 4 6.95 -21.46 -25.56
C TRP A 4 8.36 -20.94 -25.32
N ILE A 5 8.49 -19.67 -24.93
CA ILE A 5 9.74 -19.18 -24.37
C ILE A 5 9.66 -19.39 -22.87
N ALA A 6 10.32 -20.47 -22.47
CA ALA A 6 10.73 -20.75 -21.11
C ALA A 6 11.43 -19.52 -20.51
N ALA A 7 10.84 -18.95 -19.46
CA ALA A 7 11.50 -17.94 -18.63
C ALA A 7 10.96 -17.92 -17.18
N LEU A 8 10.38 -19.03 -16.70
CA LEU A 8 9.88 -19.15 -15.32
C LEU A 8 10.89 -19.84 -14.38
N ALA A 9 12.17 -19.86 -14.75
CA ALA A 9 13.24 -20.47 -13.98
C ALA A 9 14.33 -19.46 -13.61
N LEU A 10 13.94 -18.30 -13.08
CA LEU A 10 14.79 -17.41 -12.32
C LEU A 10 13.95 -16.74 -11.21
N LEU A 11 13.31 -17.55 -10.38
CA LEU A 11 12.95 -17.10 -9.04
C LEU A 11 14.23 -17.21 -8.23
N PRO A 12 14.96 -16.12 -7.91
CA PRO A 12 15.79 -16.18 -6.73
C PRO A 12 14.84 -16.54 -5.58
N ALA A 13 15.15 -17.63 -4.88
CA ALA A 13 14.58 -17.89 -3.59
C ALA A 13 14.93 -16.70 -2.69
N VAL A 14 14.06 -15.68 -2.67
CA VAL A 14 14.21 -14.57 -1.74
C VAL A 14 13.77 -15.12 -0.41
N ALA A 15 14.78 -15.31 0.43
CA ALA A 15 14.66 -15.65 1.82
C ALA A 15 13.62 -14.76 2.51
N TRP A 16 12.86 -15.37 3.41
CA TRP A 16 12.01 -14.72 4.40
C TRP A 16 12.78 -13.54 5.02
N GLY A 17 12.31 -12.30 4.84
CA GLY A 17 12.97 -11.16 5.46
C GLY A 17 12.64 -9.75 4.98
N GLN A 18 11.90 -9.55 3.90
CA GLN A 18 11.36 -8.24 3.54
C GLN A 18 9.89 -8.40 3.18
N SER A 19 9.01 -7.83 4.01
CA SER A 19 7.61 -7.67 3.64
C SER A 19 7.54 -6.95 2.29
N ASP A 20 6.76 -7.50 1.33
CA ASP A 20 6.62 -6.96 -0.03
C ASP A 20 6.24 -5.46 -0.02
N CYS A 21 5.66 -4.98 1.09
CA CYS A 21 5.35 -3.60 1.41
C CYS A 21 6.48 -2.57 1.17
N TYR A 22 7.76 -2.99 1.16
CA TYR A 22 8.91 -2.11 0.88
C TYR A 22 9.47 -2.22 -0.55
N SER A 23 8.88 -3.06 -1.40
CA SER A 23 9.30 -3.19 -2.80
C SER A 23 9.03 -1.90 -3.60
N VAL A 24 9.81 -1.69 -4.69
CA VAL A 24 9.62 -0.54 -5.59
C VAL A 24 8.23 -0.55 -6.21
N THR A 25 7.74 -1.73 -6.60
CA THR A 25 6.39 -1.87 -7.18
C THR A 25 5.30 -1.46 -6.20
N LEU A 26 5.41 -1.85 -4.92
CA LEU A 26 4.43 -1.40 -3.92
C LEU A 26 4.61 0.06 -3.53
N TRP A 27 5.82 0.61 -3.63
CA TRP A 27 6.03 2.04 -3.47
C TRP A 27 5.25 2.85 -4.52
N GLU A 28 5.32 2.46 -5.79
CA GLU A 28 4.58 3.10 -6.88
C GLU A 28 3.06 3.00 -6.66
N ALA A 29 2.58 1.82 -6.29
CA ALA A 29 1.17 1.62 -5.93
C ALA A 29 0.73 2.52 -4.75
N PHE A 30 1.56 2.64 -3.72
CA PHE A 30 1.27 3.52 -2.58
C PHE A 30 1.34 5.00 -2.94
N ALA A 31 2.20 5.40 -3.88
CA ALA A 31 2.23 6.76 -4.39
C ALA A 31 0.90 7.11 -5.10
N GLU A 32 0.39 6.22 -5.94
CA GLU A 32 -0.90 6.38 -6.61
C GLU A 32 -2.07 6.40 -5.62
N MET A 33 -2.06 5.50 -4.62
CA MET A 33 -3.05 5.48 -3.55
C MET A 33 -3.01 6.78 -2.72
N SER A 34 -1.82 7.27 -2.35
CA SER A 34 -1.65 8.53 -1.62
C SER A 34 -2.24 9.70 -2.40
N ALA A 35 -1.92 9.82 -3.70
CA ALA A 35 -2.46 10.86 -4.57
C ALA A 35 -3.99 10.77 -4.70
N THR A 36 -4.54 9.55 -4.73
CA THR A 36 -5.98 9.31 -4.77
C THR A 36 -6.66 9.78 -3.48
N ALA A 37 -6.11 9.45 -2.32
CA ALA A 37 -6.63 9.90 -1.03
C ALA A 37 -6.59 11.44 -0.90
N GLU A 38 -5.48 12.06 -1.33
CA GLU A 38 -5.33 13.51 -1.33
C GLU A 38 -6.38 14.20 -2.20
N LYS A 39 -6.52 13.73 -3.45
CA LYS A 39 -7.51 14.27 -4.39
C LYS A 39 -8.93 14.11 -3.88
N ALA A 40 -9.26 12.95 -3.30
CA ALA A 40 -10.58 12.71 -2.74
C ALA A 40 -10.89 13.66 -1.57
N LYS A 41 -9.91 13.91 -0.68
CA LYS A 41 -10.02 14.94 0.37
C LYS A 41 -10.21 16.34 -0.22
N GLN A 42 -9.40 16.73 -1.21
CA GLN A 42 -9.51 18.05 -1.86
C GLN A 42 -10.88 18.26 -2.53
N ASN A 43 -11.51 17.19 -3.00
CA ASN A 43 -12.86 17.20 -3.55
C ASN A 43 -13.97 17.23 -2.48
N GLY A 44 -13.63 17.31 -1.19
CA GLY A 44 -14.58 17.41 -0.09
C GLY A 44 -15.26 16.09 0.28
N MET A 45 -14.69 14.95 -0.10
CA MET A 45 -15.20 13.65 0.31
C MET A 45 -14.99 13.44 1.82
N ASP A 46 -15.89 12.70 2.48
CA ASP A 46 -15.82 12.45 3.91
C ASP A 46 -14.78 11.36 4.27
N GLU A 47 -14.11 11.50 5.42
CA GLU A 47 -13.07 10.55 5.86
C GLU A 47 -13.62 9.12 5.93
N ARG A 48 -14.82 8.93 6.50
CA ARG A 48 -15.44 7.60 6.64
C ARG A 48 -15.75 6.99 5.27
N GLN A 49 -16.14 7.82 4.31
CA GLN A 49 -16.38 7.38 2.94
C GLN A 49 -15.08 6.89 2.29
N LEU A 50 -13.97 7.64 2.45
CA LEU A 50 -12.67 7.21 1.94
C LEU A 50 -12.19 5.90 2.58
N MET A 51 -12.33 5.77 3.90
CA MET A 51 -11.89 4.56 4.62
C MET A 51 -12.53 3.28 4.08
N ASN A 52 -13.74 3.38 3.51
CA ASN A 52 -14.47 2.25 2.96
C ASN A 52 -14.09 1.92 1.50
N THR A 53 -13.36 2.77 0.78
CA THR A 53 -13.01 2.55 -0.64
C THR A 53 -12.23 1.26 -0.90
N PHE A 54 -11.39 0.84 0.05
CA PHE A 54 -10.56 -0.37 -0.06
C PHE A 54 -10.96 -1.45 0.97
N SER A 55 -12.23 -1.53 1.37
CA SER A 55 -12.70 -2.51 2.36
C SER A 55 -12.38 -3.96 1.94
N ASP A 56 -12.49 -4.24 0.65
CA ASP A 56 -12.39 -5.60 0.09
C ASP A 56 -10.96 -5.98 -0.29
N SER A 57 -10.00 -5.08 -0.10
CA SER A 57 -8.59 -5.34 -0.38
C SER A 57 -7.96 -6.25 0.67
N PRO A 58 -6.82 -6.91 0.35
CA PRO A 58 -6.03 -7.65 1.34
C PRO A 58 -5.70 -6.79 2.57
N SER A 59 -5.63 -7.39 3.76
CA SER A 59 -5.45 -6.65 5.02
C SER A 59 -4.27 -5.67 5.00
N PRO A 60 -3.07 -6.05 4.52
CA PRO A 60 -1.92 -5.13 4.47
C PRO A 60 -2.16 -3.91 3.58
N ILE A 61 -2.81 -4.10 2.42
CA ILE A 61 -3.14 -3.01 1.49
C ILE A 61 -4.21 -2.10 2.08
N ARG A 62 -5.22 -2.67 2.73
CA ARG A 62 -6.26 -1.90 3.44
C ARG A 62 -5.66 -1.09 4.59
N ALA A 63 -4.72 -1.66 5.35
CA ALA A 63 -4.02 -0.94 6.42
C ALA A 63 -3.19 0.24 5.88
N ALA A 64 -2.47 0.06 4.76
CA ALA A 64 -1.79 1.14 4.07
C ALA A 64 -2.76 2.25 3.63
N TRP A 65 -3.89 1.90 3.01
CA TRP A 65 -4.91 2.86 2.61
C TRP A 65 -5.45 3.67 3.79
N HIS A 66 -5.83 2.99 4.88
CA HIS A 66 -6.35 3.64 6.08
C HIS A 66 -5.34 4.61 6.68
N GLU A 67 -4.06 4.24 6.68
CA GLU A 67 -3.01 5.13 7.15
C GLU A 67 -2.89 6.38 6.26
N ALA A 68 -2.95 6.24 4.93
CA ALA A 68 -2.95 7.38 4.02
C ALA A 68 -4.08 8.36 4.31
N VAL A 69 -5.32 7.84 4.41
CA VAL A 69 -6.51 8.64 4.73
C VAL A 69 -6.34 9.33 6.07
N ARG A 70 -5.95 8.59 7.12
CA ARG A 70 -5.73 9.16 8.46
C ARG A 70 -4.71 10.29 8.43
N GLN A 71 -3.61 10.14 7.70
CA GLN A 71 -2.57 11.17 7.60
C GLN A 71 -3.11 12.45 6.95
N TYR A 72 -3.83 12.32 5.83
CA TYR A 72 -4.43 13.48 5.17
C TYR A 72 -5.50 14.16 6.03
N TYR A 73 -6.25 13.45 6.87
CA TYR A 73 -7.28 14.04 7.73
C TYR A 73 -6.77 14.49 9.11
N SER A 74 -5.55 14.12 9.50
CA SER A 74 -4.93 14.47 10.80
C SER A 74 -4.70 15.97 11.04
N GLY A 75 -4.85 16.81 10.01
CA GLY A 75 -4.57 18.25 10.08
C GLY A 75 -3.07 18.62 10.06
N SER A 76 -2.17 17.64 10.08
CA SER A 76 -0.73 17.87 9.98
C SER A 76 -0.31 17.99 8.50
N PRO A 77 0.46 19.02 8.11
CA PRO A 77 1.00 19.10 6.76
C PRO A 77 2.04 18.00 6.57
N MET A 78 1.67 16.94 5.86
CA MET A 78 2.61 15.89 5.43
C MET A 78 2.94 16.05 3.95
N ASN A 79 4.21 15.83 3.63
CA ASN A 79 4.63 15.64 2.25
C ASN A 79 4.17 14.24 1.76
N PRO A 80 3.92 14.07 0.45
CA PRO A 80 3.50 12.78 -0.09
C PRO A 80 4.47 11.63 0.24
N SER A 81 5.78 11.89 0.23
CA SER A 81 6.79 10.88 0.58
C SER A 81 6.66 10.37 2.02
N GLY A 82 6.32 11.24 2.97
CA GLY A 82 6.10 10.86 4.37
C GLY A 82 4.81 10.05 4.55
N VAL A 83 3.77 10.37 3.79
CA VAL A 83 2.55 9.55 3.73
C VAL A 83 2.88 8.16 3.21
N ILE A 84 3.58 8.04 2.07
CA ILE A 84 3.96 6.74 1.51
C ILE A 84 4.80 5.92 2.51
N ALA A 85 5.77 6.53 3.20
CA ALA A 85 6.56 5.85 4.21
C ALA A 85 5.70 5.32 5.38
N SER A 86 4.69 6.10 5.81
CA SER A 86 3.72 5.65 6.82
C SER A 86 2.86 4.49 6.32
N MET A 87 2.43 4.52 5.06
CA MET A 87 1.67 3.45 4.40
C MET A 87 2.47 2.15 4.34
N GLN A 88 3.74 2.21 3.94
CA GLN A 88 4.63 1.04 3.92
C GLN A 88 4.78 0.42 5.31
N THR A 89 4.90 1.27 6.33
CA THR A 89 4.99 0.82 7.74
C THR A 89 3.70 0.16 8.21
N ALA A 90 2.54 0.72 7.88
CA ALA A 90 1.23 0.15 8.20
C ALA A 90 1.01 -1.19 7.49
N CYS A 91 1.35 -1.26 6.20
CA CYS A 91 1.33 -2.49 5.42
C CYS A 91 2.18 -3.58 6.06
N ALA A 92 3.46 -3.28 6.36
CA ALA A 92 4.38 -4.27 6.90
C ALA A 92 3.92 -4.77 8.27
N ARG A 93 3.46 -3.88 9.15
CA ARG A 93 2.94 -4.27 10.47
C ARG A 93 1.78 -5.26 10.36
N GLU A 94 0.86 -4.99 9.43
CA GLU A 94 -0.31 -5.83 9.20
C GLU A 94 0.08 -7.16 8.52
N ASP A 95 1.02 -7.12 7.58
CA ASP A 95 1.56 -8.31 6.92
C ASP A 95 2.20 -9.27 7.94
N TYR A 96 3.08 -8.77 8.81
CA TYR A 96 3.67 -9.55 9.91
C TYR A 96 2.64 -10.13 10.87
N ALA A 97 1.55 -9.39 11.16
CA ALA A 97 0.49 -9.88 12.04
C ALA A 97 -0.29 -11.07 11.45
N ASN A 98 -0.30 -11.20 10.13
CA ASN A 98 -1.04 -12.24 9.40
C ASN A 98 -0.16 -13.43 8.96
N MET A 99 1.15 -13.43 9.24
CA MET A 99 2.03 -14.55 8.92
C MET A 99 1.75 -15.76 9.83
N PRO A 100 1.69 -16.99 9.27
CA PRO A 100 1.56 -18.21 10.08
C PRO A 100 2.79 -18.36 10.98
N ARG A 101 2.55 -18.59 12.28
CA ARG A 101 3.57 -18.82 13.30
C ARG A 101 4.19 -20.21 13.20
#